data_AF-A0A2E3GN63-F1
#
_entry.id   AF-A0A2E3GN63-F1
#
_cell.length_a   1.000
_cell.length_b   1.000
_cell.length_c   1.000
_cell.angle_alpha   90.00
_cell.angle_beta   90.00
_cell.angle_gamma   90.00
#
_symmetry.space_group_name_H-M   'P 1'
#
loop_
_entity.id
_entity.type
_entity.pdbx_description
1 polymer ?
#
loop_
_entity_poly.entity_id
_entity_poly.type
_entity_poly.pdbx_seq_one_letter_code
_entity_poly.pdbx_strand_id
1 'polypeptide(L)'
;MYAEAAGSIANIDVYLQNNASFDNAVTNIINSLGLSNPVIDASISNDSLFLSLGDGSTVNVGFIGGGGAGGSDDQNLTSAVLSGGLLTLSIENGNSVTVDLSSLSAGNTIPNGVSQGDLLYWNGSSWVVLGIGNEGENLTICGGIPQWTDGPFCTPTVIIDSLFEVSGSAAKVAATIQNQGASAVTSRGLCYSTSPLPSLSSNVLANGNGLGSFVDTILGLNQGVVYYVRAYATNGSGTAYSAERAFVAGIDPNPSNFTCGDTVQDIDGNDYPTVQIGNQCWFAKNLMTTRYNDGTDIQYNSSSSLSTTIPEWGYANRDAINNFEFGKLYNASVLDSSLSISRNVCPTGWHVPSVLEFDALVSYAVSTGVTSSQVGRSLRSASGWNSSSGYTGTDDFGFSWKGSGTVGLGNTSNLRQSGVIWTSTASSSTAYFRKSTAYSSNTVSQGTGSGSVGFSIRCIQD
;
A
#
# COMPACT_ATOMS: atom_id res chain seq x y z
N MET A 1 45.98 12.11 19.90
CA MET A 1 46.94 13.24 19.87
C MET A 1 46.35 14.33 20.76
N TYR A 2 46.76 14.38 22.04
CA TYR A 2 46.28 15.32 23.10
C TYR A 2 44.75 15.28 23.40
N ALA A 3 44.22 15.44 24.62
CA ALA A 3 44.73 15.63 26.00
C ALA A 3 43.62 15.11 26.97
N GLU A 4 43.53 15.29 28.30
CA GLU A 4 44.41 15.18 29.50
C GLU A 4 43.49 15.45 30.73
N ALA A 5 43.67 14.97 31.96
CA ALA A 5 44.64 14.09 32.64
C ALA A 5 43.85 13.17 33.62
N ALA A 6 44.32 12.48 34.68
CA ALA A 6 45.59 12.37 35.40
C ALA A 6 45.74 10.89 35.90
N GLY A 7 46.24 10.45 37.08
CA GLY A 7 46.78 11.11 38.28
C GLY A 7 46.81 10.15 39.50
N SER A 8 47.91 9.39 39.65
CA SER A 8 48.39 8.66 40.86
C SER A 8 47.40 7.96 41.85
N ILE A 9 47.55 6.63 41.93
CA ILE A 9 47.43 5.74 43.13
C ILE A 9 46.91 6.30 44.47
N ALA A 10 45.91 5.61 45.02
CA ALA A 10 45.62 5.55 46.46
C ALA A 10 45.32 4.09 46.86
N ASN A 11 45.66 3.70 48.10
CA ASN A 11 45.51 2.33 48.59
C ASN A 11 44.08 2.04 49.09
N ILE A 12 43.76 0.75 49.21
CA ILE A 12 42.62 0.26 49.99
C ILE A 12 42.95 0.40 51.48
N ASP A 13 42.06 1.06 52.23
CA ASP A 13 41.76 0.75 53.63
C ASP A 13 40.31 1.17 53.91
N VAL A 14 39.59 0.39 54.72
CA VAL A 14 38.15 0.59 54.96
C VAL A 14 37.91 1.19 56.34
N TYR A 15 37.27 2.36 56.37
CA TYR A 15 36.65 2.90 57.58
C TYR A 15 35.26 3.46 57.27
N LEU A 16 34.22 2.85 57.85
CA LEU A 16 32.85 3.35 57.82
C LEU A 16 32.61 4.21 59.07
N GLN A 17 32.24 5.49 58.91
CA GLN A 17 31.63 6.26 59.99
C GLN A 17 30.58 7.28 59.52
N ASN A 18 29.50 7.32 60.31
CA ASN A 18 28.68 8.50 60.62
C ASN A 18 27.86 9.13 59.50
N ASN A 19 26.84 8.40 59.02
CA ASN A 19 25.65 9.00 58.40
C ASN A 19 24.68 9.45 59.52
N ALA A 20 24.66 10.75 59.83
CA ALA A 20 24.06 11.31 61.07
C ALA A 20 22.53 11.13 61.23
N SER A 21 21.84 10.62 60.20
CA SER A 21 20.43 10.22 60.26
C SER A 21 20.20 8.90 61.01
N PHE A 22 21.18 8.00 61.05
CA PHE A 22 21.07 6.69 61.71
C PHE A 22 21.24 6.79 63.23
N ASP A 23 22.17 7.64 63.67
CA ASP A 23 22.59 7.83 65.06
C ASP A 23 21.43 8.31 65.96
N ASN A 24 20.60 9.21 65.41
CA ASN A 24 19.39 9.72 66.08
C ASN A 24 18.29 8.66 66.23
N ALA A 25 18.22 7.65 65.36
CA ALA A 25 17.25 6.56 65.50
C ALA A 25 17.67 5.60 66.61
N VAL A 26 18.94 5.19 66.62
CA VAL A 26 19.51 4.30 67.65
C VAL A 26 19.44 4.94 69.04
N THR A 27 19.83 6.20 69.18
CA THR A 27 19.78 6.94 70.46
C THR A 27 18.37 6.99 71.06
N ASN A 28 17.33 7.20 70.25
CA ASN A 28 15.95 7.23 70.73
C ASN A 28 15.42 5.85 71.15
N ILE A 29 15.89 4.77 70.51
CA ILE A 29 15.55 3.39 70.91
C ILE A 29 16.24 3.03 72.24
N ILE A 30 17.51 3.37 72.43
CA ILE A 30 18.22 3.09 73.69
C ILE A 30 17.54 3.79 74.87
N ASN A 31 17.14 5.06 74.71
CA ASN A 31 16.43 5.81 75.75
C ASN A 31 15.05 5.23 76.10
N SER A 32 14.38 4.49 75.20
CA SER A 32 13.07 3.87 75.48
C SER A 32 13.16 2.59 76.30
N LEU A 33 14.35 1.98 76.41
CA LEU A 33 14.60 0.78 77.21
C LEU A 33 14.83 1.06 78.71
N GLY A 34 14.91 2.33 79.12
CA GLY A 34 15.03 2.73 80.53
C GLY A 34 16.35 2.34 81.20
N LEU A 35 17.39 2.02 80.44
CA LEU A 35 18.69 1.60 80.94
C LEU A 35 19.46 2.78 81.56
N SER A 36 19.97 2.59 82.78
CA SER A 36 20.67 3.64 83.54
C SER A 36 22.13 3.85 83.16
N ASN A 37 22.72 2.93 82.39
CA ASN A 37 24.11 2.98 81.93
C ASN A 37 24.16 2.95 80.39
N PRO A 38 25.10 3.67 79.76
CA PRO A 38 25.20 3.75 78.31
C PRO A 38 25.61 2.41 77.69
N VAL A 39 25.06 2.10 76.52
CA VAL A 39 25.53 0.99 75.67
C VAL A 39 26.89 1.38 75.07
N ILE A 40 27.87 0.49 75.15
CA ILE A 40 29.24 0.71 74.63
C ILE A 40 29.59 -0.21 73.46
N ASP A 41 28.90 -1.35 73.32
CA ASP A 41 29.09 -2.32 72.22
C ASP A 41 27.81 -3.15 72.04
N ALA A 42 27.64 -3.79 70.89
CA ALA A 42 26.49 -4.63 70.54
C ALA A 42 26.91 -5.82 69.66
N SER A 43 26.46 -7.02 70.02
CA SER A 43 26.81 -8.27 69.32
C SER A 43 25.60 -9.17 69.11
N ILE A 44 25.64 -9.99 68.05
CA ILE A 44 24.60 -10.99 67.76
C ILE A 44 25.23 -12.38 67.89
N SER A 45 24.55 -13.28 68.60
CA SER A 45 24.97 -14.67 68.78
C SER A 45 23.74 -15.54 69.05
N ASN A 46 23.71 -16.75 68.48
CA ASN A 46 22.61 -17.72 68.62
C ASN A 46 21.22 -17.07 68.48
N ASP A 47 21.04 -16.31 67.40
CA ASP A 47 19.80 -15.60 67.04
C ASP A 47 19.23 -14.71 68.15
N SER A 48 20.11 -14.05 68.90
CA SER A 48 19.80 -13.04 69.90
C SER A 48 20.75 -11.85 69.82
N LEU A 49 20.20 -10.64 70.01
CA LEU A 49 20.97 -9.40 70.14
C LEU A 49 21.34 -9.17 71.61
N PHE A 50 22.64 -9.01 71.87
CA PHE A 50 23.20 -8.68 73.17
C PHE A 50 23.81 -7.27 73.14
N LEU A 51 23.44 -6.44 74.11
CA LEU A 51 24.00 -5.10 74.31
C LEU A 51 24.95 -5.12 75.51
N SER A 52 26.16 -4.59 75.34
CA SER A 52 27.16 -4.43 76.40
C SER A 52 27.08 -3.02 76.97
N LEU A 53 26.98 -2.91 78.30
CA LEU A 53 26.83 -1.63 79.01
C LEU A 53 28.17 -1.14 79.57
N GLY A 54 28.28 0.17 79.82
CA GLY A 54 29.48 0.84 80.33
C GLY A 54 29.94 0.42 81.73
N ASP A 55 29.17 -0.42 82.43
CA ASP A 55 29.55 -1.06 83.70
C ASP A 55 30.13 -2.48 83.53
N GLY A 56 30.18 -3.00 82.30
CA GLY A 56 30.65 -4.35 81.98
C GLY A 56 29.56 -5.43 82.01
N SER A 57 28.30 -5.08 82.26
CA SER A 57 27.17 -6.02 82.17
C SER A 57 26.64 -6.16 80.74
N THR A 58 25.93 -7.25 80.46
CA THR A 58 25.30 -7.52 79.15
C THR A 58 23.81 -7.79 79.28
N VAL A 59 23.02 -7.27 78.33
CA VAL A 59 21.57 -7.41 78.26
C VAL A 59 21.19 -8.11 76.95
N ASN A 60 20.53 -9.26 77.04
CA ASN A 60 19.86 -9.86 75.87
C ASN A 60 18.51 -9.15 75.65
N VAL A 61 18.30 -8.61 74.46
CA VAL A 61 17.07 -7.89 74.09
C VAL A 61 16.05 -8.82 73.39
N GLY A 62 16.53 -9.94 72.81
CA GLY A 62 15.74 -10.82 71.95
C GLY A 62 15.26 -10.16 70.65
N PHE A 63 14.57 -10.94 69.81
CA PHE A 63 13.84 -10.39 68.67
C PHE A 63 12.41 -9.98 69.08
N ILE A 64 12.05 -8.72 68.84
CA ILE A 64 10.67 -8.21 68.96
C ILE A 64 9.88 -8.73 67.75
N GLY A 65 9.52 -10.02 67.76
CA GLY A 65 9.12 -10.74 66.54
C GLY A 65 8.27 -12.00 66.66
N GLY A 66 7.68 -12.31 67.82
CA GLY A 66 6.49 -13.19 67.91
C GLY A 66 6.67 -14.71 67.68
N GLY A 67 7.06 -15.43 68.74
CA GLY A 67 6.49 -16.70 69.22
C GLY A 67 6.14 -17.88 68.27
N GLY A 68 6.70 -19.06 68.60
CA GLY A 68 6.10 -20.37 68.28
C GLY A 68 6.95 -21.27 67.38
N ALA A 69 7.64 -22.24 67.98
CA ALA A 69 8.50 -23.20 67.28
C ALA A 69 7.78 -23.96 66.14
N GLY A 70 8.41 -24.06 64.97
CA GLY A 70 7.78 -24.73 63.82
C GLY A 70 8.61 -24.99 62.55
N GLY A 71 9.93 -24.76 62.52
CA GLY A 71 10.74 -25.07 61.33
C GLY A 71 12.23 -24.87 61.51
N SER A 72 13.03 -25.89 61.18
CA SER A 72 14.49 -25.78 60.95
C SER A 72 14.71 -25.48 59.46
N ASP A 73 14.19 -24.33 59.04
CA ASP A 73 13.70 -24.11 57.67
C ASP A 73 14.60 -23.15 56.87
N ASP A 74 15.90 -23.44 56.82
CA ASP A 74 16.81 -22.81 55.86
C ASP A 74 16.45 -23.30 54.44
N GLN A 75 15.39 -22.74 53.84
CA GLN A 75 14.90 -23.16 52.52
C GLN A 75 15.86 -22.74 51.40
N ASN A 76 16.89 -23.56 51.23
CA ASN A 76 17.79 -23.49 50.10
C ASN A 76 17.03 -23.74 48.79
N LEU A 77 17.39 -22.97 47.77
CA LEU A 77 16.88 -23.16 46.41
C LEU A 77 17.54 -24.41 45.81
N THR A 78 16.84 -25.54 45.79
CA THR A 78 17.37 -26.84 45.33
C THR A 78 17.38 -26.95 43.81
N SER A 79 16.52 -26.22 43.09
CA SER A 79 16.64 -26.03 41.65
C SER A 79 15.95 -24.77 41.15
N ALA A 80 16.47 -24.23 40.05
CA ALA A 80 15.79 -23.24 39.21
C ALA A 80 15.78 -23.77 37.78
N VAL A 81 14.60 -24.06 37.24
CA VAL A 81 14.43 -24.64 35.90
C VAL A 81 13.49 -23.77 35.08
N LEU A 82 13.99 -23.23 33.97
CA LEU A 82 13.20 -22.52 32.97
C LEU A 82 12.81 -23.49 31.85
N SER A 83 11.52 -23.72 31.65
CA SER A 83 10.99 -24.61 30.60
C SER A 83 9.68 -24.06 30.03
N GLY A 84 9.59 -23.95 28.70
CA GLY A 84 8.36 -23.50 28.02
C GLY A 84 7.87 -22.09 28.39
N GLY A 85 8.74 -21.23 28.93
CA GLY A 85 8.38 -19.91 29.47
C GLY A 85 8.02 -19.89 30.96
N LEU A 86 7.96 -21.06 31.61
CA LEU A 86 7.72 -21.19 33.04
C LEU A 86 9.06 -21.32 33.79
N LEU A 87 9.31 -20.44 34.77
CA LEU A 87 10.42 -20.58 35.71
C LEU A 87 9.92 -21.26 36.97
N THR A 88 10.27 -22.53 37.15
CA THR A 88 10.01 -23.28 38.39
C THR A 88 11.21 -23.17 39.32
N LEU A 89 10.96 -22.62 40.51
CA LEU A 89 11.90 -22.57 41.64
C LEU A 89 11.49 -23.64 42.66
N SER A 90 12.38 -24.57 42.96
CA SER A 90 12.15 -25.63 43.95
C SER A 90 12.91 -25.35 45.23
N ILE A 91 12.27 -25.56 46.38
CA ILE A 91 12.89 -25.44 47.70
C ILE A 91 12.99 -26.81 48.38
N GLU A 92 13.83 -26.92 49.41
CA GLU A 92 14.25 -28.18 50.01
C GLU A 92 13.08 -29.03 50.56
N ASN A 93 12.01 -28.40 51.06
CA ASN A 93 10.80 -29.07 51.52
C ASN A 93 9.84 -29.55 50.40
N GLY A 94 10.32 -29.67 49.15
CA GLY A 94 9.59 -30.29 48.03
C GLY A 94 8.45 -29.47 47.42
N ASN A 95 8.11 -28.33 48.03
CA ASN A 95 7.28 -27.32 47.38
C ASN A 95 8.06 -26.65 46.24
N SER A 96 7.34 -26.26 45.19
CA SER A 96 7.90 -25.46 44.09
C SER A 96 6.97 -24.31 43.73
N VAL A 97 7.55 -23.17 43.39
CA VAL A 97 6.86 -21.97 42.91
C VAL A 97 7.18 -21.81 41.44
N THR A 98 6.15 -21.87 40.60
CA THR A 98 6.28 -21.62 39.15
C THR A 98 5.81 -20.21 38.84
N VAL A 99 6.69 -19.40 38.27
CA VAL A 99 6.38 -18.07 37.74
C VAL A 99 6.23 -18.17 36.23
N ASP A 100 5.09 -17.73 35.70
CA ASP A 100 4.88 -17.67 34.25
C ASP A 100 5.55 -16.42 33.65
N LEU A 101 6.62 -16.64 32.88
CA LEU A 101 7.36 -15.60 32.17
C LEU A 101 6.95 -15.53 30.68
N SER A 102 5.89 -16.21 30.25
CA SER A 102 5.34 -16.11 28.90
C SER A 102 4.99 -14.66 28.52
N SER A 103 4.53 -13.87 29.49
CA SER A 103 4.29 -12.43 29.36
C SER A 103 5.54 -11.61 29.02
N LEU A 104 6.74 -12.04 29.45
CA LEU A 104 8.03 -11.44 29.05
C LEU A 104 8.47 -11.85 27.65
N SER A 105 7.93 -12.96 27.10
CA SER A 105 8.18 -13.38 25.72
C SER A 105 7.31 -12.65 24.68
N ALA A 106 6.29 -11.89 25.13
CA ALA A 106 5.32 -11.22 24.27
C ALA A 106 5.88 -10.00 23.48
N GLY A 107 7.17 -9.68 23.63
CA GLY A 107 7.88 -8.66 22.86
C GLY A 107 9.21 -9.19 22.34
N ASN A 108 9.30 -9.41 21.02
CA ASN A 108 10.52 -9.77 20.29
C ASN A 108 11.23 -11.05 20.78
N THR A 109 10.55 -12.20 20.70
CA THR A 109 11.25 -13.49 20.62
C THR A 109 12.22 -13.49 19.44
N ILE A 110 13.51 -13.69 19.73
CA ILE A 110 14.51 -14.00 18.72
C ILE A 110 14.28 -15.48 18.33
N PRO A 111 13.96 -15.81 17.08
CA PRO A 111 13.81 -17.20 16.66
C PRO A 111 15.17 -17.90 16.71
N ASN A 112 15.17 -19.19 17.03
CA ASN A 112 16.38 -20.00 16.95
C ASN A 112 16.84 -20.09 15.48
N GLY A 113 18.14 -19.99 15.25
CA GLY A 113 18.75 -20.42 13.98
C GLY A 113 18.48 -21.91 13.74
N VAL A 114 18.34 -22.29 12.47
CA VAL A 114 18.08 -23.67 12.04
C VAL A 114 19.39 -24.43 11.79
N SER A 115 20.43 -23.71 11.35
CA SER A 115 21.77 -24.24 11.10
C SER A 115 22.86 -23.47 11.85
N GLN A 116 24.01 -24.11 12.06
CA GLN A 116 25.22 -23.43 12.53
C GLN A 116 25.72 -22.47 11.44
N GLY A 117 25.82 -21.18 11.76
CA GLY A 117 26.22 -20.13 10.82
C GLY A 117 25.06 -19.27 10.28
N ASP A 118 23.82 -19.56 10.67
CA ASP A 118 22.69 -18.67 10.42
C ASP A 118 22.88 -17.31 11.12
N LEU A 119 22.49 -16.24 10.43
CA LEU A 119 22.42 -14.88 10.95
C LEU A 119 20.99 -14.49 11.29
N LEU A 120 20.84 -13.58 12.24
CA LEU A 120 19.56 -13.04 12.70
C LEU A 120 19.58 -11.51 12.56
N TYR A 121 18.59 -10.94 11.88
CA TYR A 121 18.45 -9.48 11.77
C TYR A 121 17.02 -9.02 12.07
N TRP A 122 16.88 -7.78 12.51
CA TRP A 122 15.58 -7.14 12.75
C TRP A 122 15.15 -6.37 11.50
N ASN A 123 13.99 -6.69 10.92
CA ASN A 123 13.49 -6.06 9.69
C ASN A 123 12.67 -4.78 9.92
N GLY A 124 12.47 -4.37 11.17
CA GLY A 124 11.56 -3.29 11.59
C GLY A 124 10.34 -3.77 12.38
N SER A 125 9.84 -4.97 12.07
CA SER A 125 8.61 -5.55 12.63
C SER A 125 8.79 -6.95 13.23
N SER A 126 9.81 -7.70 12.77
CA SER A 126 10.15 -9.03 13.28
C SER A 126 11.64 -9.34 13.14
N TRP A 127 12.12 -10.32 13.92
CA TRP A 127 13.40 -10.97 13.68
C TRP A 127 13.27 -11.95 12.52
N VAL A 128 14.27 -11.94 11.63
CA VAL A 128 14.36 -12.78 10.43
C VAL A 128 15.65 -13.59 10.48
N VAL A 129 15.55 -14.89 10.19
CA VAL A 129 16.72 -15.75 9.97
C VAL A 129 17.19 -15.57 8.53
N LEU A 130 18.46 -15.20 8.37
CA LEU A 130 19.20 -15.29 7.12
C LEU A 130 20.12 -16.52 7.24
N GLY A 131 19.82 -17.59 6.50
CA GLY A 131 20.64 -18.81 6.53
C GLY A 131 22.09 -18.56 6.11
N ILE A 132 23.00 -19.48 6.44
CA ILE A 132 24.41 -19.41 6.02
C ILE A 132 24.56 -19.26 4.49
N GLY A 133 25.47 -18.37 4.05
CA GLY A 133 25.78 -18.13 2.64
C GLY A 133 26.76 -19.15 2.03
N ASN A 134 26.91 -19.11 0.71
CA ASN A 134 27.81 -19.97 -0.07
C ASN A 134 29.26 -19.44 -0.07
N GLU A 135 30.21 -20.31 -0.42
CA GLU A 135 31.62 -19.91 -0.58
C GLU A 135 31.76 -18.88 -1.71
N GLY A 136 32.34 -17.71 -1.38
CA GLY A 136 32.50 -16.57 -2.27
C GLY A 136 31.43 -15.47 -2.12
N GLU A 137 30.34 -15.73 -1.40
CA GLU A 137 29.32 -14.71 -1.12
C GLU A 137 29.74 -13.75 0.00
N ASN A 138 29.38 -12.48 -0.17
CA ASN A 138 29.52 -11.41 0.81
C ASN A 138 28.15 -11.04 1.38
N LEU A 139 28.09 -10.73 2.68
CA LEU A 139 26.89 -10.19 3.32
C LEU A 139 26.71 -8.72 2.94
N THR A 140 25.79 -8.44 2.01
CA THR A 140 25.46 -7.08 1.56
C THR A 140 24.13 -6.64 2.16
N ILE A 141 24.07 -5.40 2.66
CA ILE A 141 22.82 -4.77 3.08
C ILE A 141 22.22 -4.03 1.88
N CYS A 142 21.27 -4.67 1.21
CA CYS A 142 20.56 -4.06 0.09
C CYS A 142 19.32 -3.35 0.63
N GLY A 143 19.41 -2.02 0.72
CA GLY A 143 18.27 -1.18 1.09
C GLY A 143 17.72 -1.36 2.50
N GLY A 144 18.58 -1.78 3.45
CA GLY A 144 18.20 -2.10 4.82
C GLY A 144 18.00 -3.60 5.07
N ILE A 145 17.97 -4.42 4.02
CA ILE A 145 17.80 -5.89 4.11
C ILE A 145 19.16 -6.58 3.91
N PRO A 146 19.73 -7.21 4.94
CA PRO A 146 20.92 -8.06 4.81
C PRO A 146 20.61 -9.30 3.97
N GLN A 147 21.48 -9.61 3.01
CA GLN A 147 21.42 -10.80 2.18
C GLN A 147 22.81 -11.20 1.69
N TRP A 148 22.99 -12.47 1.32
CA TRP A 148 24.22 -12.94 0.70
C TRP A 148 24.23 -12.63 -0.80
N THR A 149 25.40 -12.24 -1.32
CA THR A 149 25.58 -11.76 -2.69
C THR A 149 26.98 -12.13 -3.20
N ASP A 150 27.11 -12.55 -4.45
CA ASP A 150 28.40 -12.83 -5.10
C ASP A 150 29.23 -11.56 -5.39
N GLY A 151 28.65 -10.37 -5.20
CA GLY A 151 29.37 -9.10 -5.16
C GLY A 151 28.47 -7.89 -4.84
N PRO A 152 29.03 -6.67 -4.80
CA PRO A 152 28.33 -5.46 -4.37
C PRO A 152 27.40 -4.91 -5.47
N PHE A 153 26.36 -5.66 -5.82
CA PHE A 153 25.57 -5.45 -7.05
C PHE A 153 24.18 -4.83 -6.88
N CYS A 154 23.75 -4.52 -5.65
CA CYS A 154 22.46 -3.87 -5.42
C CYS A 154 22.47 -2.41 -5.91
N THR A 155 21.92 -2.21 -7.11
CA THR A 155 21.60 -0.91 -7.70
C THR A 155 20.46 -0.20 -6.93
N PRO A 156 20.18 1.08 -7.20
CA PRO A 156 19.10 1.82 -6.54
C PRO A 156 17.70 1.26 -6.84
N THR A 157 16.69 1.71 -6.08
CA THR A 157 15.27 1.49 -6.42
C THR A 157 14.62 2.83 -6.71
N VAL A 158 14.03 2.95 -7.90
CA VAL A 158 13.46 4.19 -8.44
C VAL A 158 12.10 3.91 -9.08
N ILE A 159 11.12 4.78 -8.80
CA ILE A 159 9.78 4.74 -9.40
C ILE A 159 9.41 6.10 -10.01
N ILE A 160 8.45 6.10 -10.93
CA ILE A 160 7.72 7.30 -11.34
C ILE A 160 6.44 7.34 -10.51
N ASP A 161 6.27 8.40 -9.72
CA ASP A 161 5.12 8.61 -8.84
C ASP A 161 3.94 9.19 -9.63
N SER A 162 4.21 10.17 -10.51
CA SER A 162 3.21 10.74 -11.41
C SER A 162 3.83 11.24 -12.72
N LEU A 163 2.98 11.31 -13.75
CA LEU A 163 3.30 11.78 -15.09
C LEU A 163 2.05 12.51 -15.60
N PHE A 164 2.18 13.79 -15.94
CA PHE A 164 1.12 14.64 -16.44
C PHE A 164 1.68 15.63 -17.45
N GLU A 165 0.89 16.01 -18.45
CA GLU A 165 1.32 17.03 -19.42
C GLU A 165 1.23 18.42 -18.79
N VAL A 166 2.04 19.35 -19.31
CA VAL A 166 1.97 20.79 -18.99
C VAL A 166 1.54 21.58 -20.22
N SER A 167 1.88 21.11 -21.42
CA SER A 167 1.43 21.66 -22.70
C SER A 167 1.69 20.66 -23.84
N GLY A 168 1.21 20.96 -25.05
CA GLY A 168 1.53 20.19 -26.27
C GLY A 168 3.02 20.07 -26.64
N SER A 169 3.93 20.67 -25.86
CA SER A 169 5.38 20.56 -26.04
C SER A 169 6.15 20.27 -24.74
N ALA A 170 5.46 19.96 -23.62
CA ALA A 170 6.08 19.77 -22.31
C ALA A 170 5.36 18.76 -21.41
N ALA A 171 6.10 17.76 -20.92
CA ALA A 171 5.65 16.75 -19.95
C ALA A 171 6.29 16.97 -18.59
N LYS A 172 5.59 16.73 -17.49
CA LYS A 172 6.14 16.81 -16.14
C LYS A 172 6.06 15.46 -15.44
N VAL A 173 7.19 15.03 -14.88
CA VAL A 173 7.35 13.70 -14.29
C VAL A 173 7.86 13.84 -12.87
N ALA A 174 7.10 13.33 -11.90
CA ALA A 174 7.54 13.16 -10.53
C ALA A 174 8.04 11.73 -10.33
N ALA A 175 9.19 11.58 -9.69
CA ALA A 175 9.84 10.30 -9.49
C ALA A 175 10.57 10.26 -8.14
N THR A 176 10.64 9.08 -7.53
CA THR A 176 11.20 8.91 -6.19
C THR A 176 12.26 7.81 -6.17
N ILE A 177 13.43 8.17 -5.64
CA ILE A 177 14.48 7.23 -5.28
C ILE A 177 14.11 6.65 -3.91
N GLN A 178 13.35 5.56 -3.95
CA GLN A 178 12.93 4.82 -2.75
C GLN A 178 14.11 4.19 -2.02
N ASN A 179 15.15 3.79 -2.77
CA ASN A 179 16.30 3.13 -2.19
C ASN A 179 17.60 3.45 -2.95
N GLN A 180 18.73 3.46 -2.24
CA GLN A 180 20.05 3.71 -2.83
C GLN A 180 20.79 2.42 -3.21
N GLY A 181 20.35 1.26 -2.74
CA GLY A 181 21.08 0.00 -2.91
C GLY A 181 22.32 -0.08 -2.01
N ALA A 182 23.39 -0.72 -2.48
CA ALA A 182 24.60 -0.99 -1.69
C ALA A 182 25.55 0.22 -1.51
N SER A 183 25.30 1.34 -2.20
CA SER A 183 26.13 2.56 -2.13
C SER A 183 25.30 3.81 -2.40
N ALA A 184 25.83 5.00 -2.09
CA ALA A 184 25.11 6.26 -2.32
C ALA A 184 24.79 6.46 -3.82
N VAL A 185 23.60 6.97 -4.10
CA VAL A 185 23.19 7.33 -5.48
C VAL A 185 24.04 8.52 -5.95
N THR A 186 24.83 8.31 -7.00
CA THR A 186 25.77 9.28 -7.59
C THR A 186 25.15 10.09 -8.73
N SER A 187 24.12 9.57 -9.40
CA SER A 187 23.32 10.28 -10.39
C SER A 187 21.88 9.78 -10.39
N ARG A 188 20.91 10.64 -10.69
CA ARG A 188 19.51 10.28 -10.90
C ARG A 188 18.85 11.20 -11.92
N GLY A 189 17.69 10.84 -12.44
CA GLY A 189 16.93 11.70 -13.35
C GLY A 189 15.94 10.93 -14.22
N LEU A 190 15.68 11.41 -15.44
CA LEU A 190 14.79 10.79 -16.42
C LEU A 190 15.54 10.40 -17.69
N CYS A 191 15.18 9.26 -18.28
CA CYS A 191 15.54 8.85 -19.64
C CYS A 191 14.26 8.77 -20.48
N TYR A 192 14.24 9.41 -21.66
CA TYR A 192 13.05 9.45 -22.52
C TYR A 192 13.36 9.34 -24.01
N SER A 193 12.45 8.74 -24.78
CA SER A 193 12.57 8.64 -26.24
C SER A 193 11.21 8.32 -26.90
N THR A 194 11.13 8.39 -28.23
CA THR A 194 9.95 7.93 -29.01
C THR A 194 9.95 6.42 -29.26
N SER A 195 10.95 5.70 -28.74
CA SER A 195 11.07 4.24 -28.73
C SER A 195 10.98 3.69 -27.30
N PRO A 196 10.43 2.47 -27.09
CA PRO A 196 10.39 1.81 -25.79
C PRO A 196 11.78 1.57 -25.16
N LEU A 197 11.75 1.34 -23.85
CA LEU A 197 12.88 1.08 -22.94
C LEU A 197 13.99 2.14 -22.98
N PRO A 198 13.68 3.46 -22.87
CA PRO A 198 14.66 4.52 -22.93
C PRO A 198 15.68 4.38 -21.77
N SER A 199 16.95 4.63 -22.06
CA SER A 199 18.07 4.41 -21.12
C SER A 199 19.01 5.61 -21.10
N LEU A 200 20.14 5.52 -20.38
CA LEU A 200 21.20 6.53 -20.44
C LEU A 200 21.82 6.72 -21.85
N SER A 201 21.48 5.86 -22.83
CA SER A 201 21.80 6.04 -24.25
C SER A 201 20.71 6.77 -25.06
N SER A 202 19.64 7.23 -24.41
CA SER A 202 18.51 7.98 -25.00
C SER A 202 18.66 9.48 -24.70
N ASN A 203 17.57 10.26 -24.78
CA ASN A 203 17.60 11.61 -24.21
C ASN A 203 17.54 11.51 -22.69
N VAL A 204 18.36 12.29 -21.98
CA VAL A 204 18.51 12.22 -20.52
C VAL A 204 18.34 13.61 -19.90
N LEU A 205 17.56 13.70 -18.82
CA LEU A 205 17.51 14.84 -17.91
C LEU A 205 18.09 14.40 -16.57
N ALA A 206 19.14 15.06 -16.09
CA ALA A 206 19.84 14.67 -14.86
C ALA A 206 19.39 15.56 -13.68
N ASN A 207 18.86 14.95 -12.62
CA ASN A 207 18.32 15.61 -11.43
C ASN A 207 19.23 15.43 -10.20
N GLY A 208 20.52 15.72 -10.37
CA GLY A 208 21.50 15.59 -9.30
C GLY A 208 21.71 14.15 -8.84
N ASN A 209 21.65 13.92 -7.53
CA ASN A 209 22.05 12.67 -6.87
C ASN A 209 21.27 12.45 -5.55
N GLY A 210 21.57 11.36 -4.82
CA GLY A 210 20.95 11.05 -3.53
C GLY A 210 19.50 10.52 -3.56
N LEU A 211 18.97 10.25 -2.36
CA LEU A 211 17.64 9.67 -2.10
C LEU A 211 16.48 10.67 -2.27
N GLY A 212 15.25 10.14 -2.24
CA GLY A 212 14.01 10.91 -2.15
C GLY A 212 13.41 11.30 -3.50
N SER A 213 12.35 12.11 -3.43
CA SER A 213 11.58 12.57 -4.59
C SER A 213 12.28 13.68 -5.37
N PHE A 214 12.06 13.70 -6.67
CA PHE A 214 12.41 14.78 -7.58
C PHE A 214 11.32 14.95 -8.64
N VAL A 215 11.34 16.10 -9.31
CA VAL A 215 10.40 16.41 -10.38
C VAL A 215 11.16 17.11 -11.50
N ASP A 216 10.99 16.62 -12.72
CA ASP A 216 11.59 17.21 -13.93
C ASP A 216 10.51 17.53 -14.97
N THR A 217 10.85 18.40 -15.92
CA THR A 217 9.99 18.74 -17.06
C THR A 217 10.73 18.44 -18.35
N ILE A 218 10.18 17.51 -19.15
CA ILE A 218 10.64 17.24 -20.51
C ILE A 218 10.11 18.34 -21.41
N LEU A 219 10.97 18.93 -22.24
CA LEU A 219 10.65 20.08 -23.09
C LEU A 219 10.96 19.78 -24.56
N GLY A 220 10.31 20.50 -25.47
CA GLY A 220 10.53 20.36 -26.91
C GLY A 220 9.89 19.11 -27.51
N LEU A 221 8.81 18.63 -26.89
CA LEU A 221 8.03 17.50 -27.40
C LEU A 221 7.23 17.92 -28.65
N ASN A 222 7.01 16.96 -29.55
CA ASN A 222 6.14 17.15 -30.71
C ASN A 222 4.73 16.66 -30.38
N GLN A 223 3.73 17.54 -30.41
CA GLN A 223 2.34 17.21 -30.09
C GLN A 223 1.82 16.01 -30.91
N GLY A 224 1.07 15.11 -30.25
CA GLY A 224 0.51 13.91 -30.87
C GLY A 224 1.49 12.75 -31.05
N VAL A 225 2.78 12.92 -30.71
CA VAL A 225 3.78 11.84 -30.74
C VAL A 225 3.77 11.07 -29.42
N VAL A 226 3.86 9.74 -29.49
CA VAL A 226 4.06 8.86 -28.33
C VAL A 226 5.50 8.98 -27.83
N TYR A 227 5.64 9.23 -26.54
CA TYR A 227 6.93 9.22 -25.83
C TYR A 227 6.89 8.19 -24.70
N TYR A 228 8.03 7.53 -24.51
CA TYR A 228 8.29 6.60 -23.42
C TYR A 228 9.27 7.28 -22.45
N VAL A 229 9.05 7.11 -21.16
CA VAL A 229 9.92 7.63 -20.10
C VAL A 229 10.16 6.58 -19.01
N ARG A 230 11.39 6.55 -18.50
CA ARG A 230 11.79 5.87 -17.27
C ARG A 230 12.58 6.83 -16.39
N ALA A 231 12.31 6.85 -15.09
CA ALA A 231 13.23 7.45 -14.14
C ALA A 231 14.44 6.53 -13.95
N TYR A 232 15.63 7.08 -13.73
CA TYR A 232 16.87 6.33 -13.52
C TYR A 232 17.56 6.75 -12.22
N ALA A 233 18.35 5.83 -11.66
CA ALA A 233 19.31 6.15 -10.61
C ALA A 233 20.54 5.23 -10.68
N THR A 234 21.71 5.84 -10.52
CA THR A 234 23.03 5.22 -10.59
C THR A 234 23.70 5.28 -9.23
N ASN A 235 24.29 4.17 -8.78
CA ASN A 235 25.21 4.12 -7.64
C ASN A 235 26.52 3.42 -8.08
N GLY A 236 27.39 3.06 -7.13
CA GLY A 236 28.63 2.33 -7.42
C GLY A 236 28.45 0.91 -7.97
N SER A 237 27.25 0.34 -7.85
CA SER A 237 26.89 -1.01 -8.33
C SER A 237 26.35 -1.00 -9.77
N GLY A 238 25.86 0.14 -10.27
CA GLY A 238 25.28 0.27 -11.60
C GLY A 238 24.09 1.23 -11.66
N THR A 239 23.32 1.17 -12.74
CA THR A 239 22.12 2.01 -12.96
C THR A 239 20.85 1.17 -12.96
N ALA A 240 19.91 1.52 -12.08
CA ALA A 240 18.54 1.04 -12.10
C ALA A 240 17.62 2.01 -12.85
N TYR A 241 16.47 1.49 -13.30
CA TYR A 241 15.43 2.24 -13.98
C TYR A 241 14.06 1.86 -13.41
N SER A 242 13.11 2.80 -13.45
CA SER A 242 11.72 2.53 -13.10
C SER A 242 11.04 1.60 -14.11
N ALA A 243 9.83 1.15 -13.76
CA ALA A 243 8.88 0.73 -14.79
C ALA A 243 8.69 1.82 -15.85
N GLU A 244 8.41 1.42 -17.08
CA GLU A 244 8.13 2.33 -18.18
C GLU A 244 6.76 3.00 -18.04
N ARG A 245 6.69 4.25 -18.48
CA ARG A 245 5.44 4.99 -18.67
C ARG A 245 5.43 5.52 -20.10
N ALA A 246 4.36 5.22 -20.84
CA ALA A 246 4.09 5.83 -22.14
C ALA A 246 3.10 6.98 -21.97
N PHE A 247 3.21 8.00 -22.82
CA PHE A 247 2.29 9.13 -22.90
C PHE A 247 2.28 9.71 -24.32
N VAL A 248 1.29 10.54 -24.64
CA VAL A 248 1.20 11.26 -25.91
C VAL A 248 1.36 12.75 -25.63
N ALA A 249 2.32 13.41 -26.28
CA ALA A 249 2.58 14.82 -26.01
C ALA A 249 1.35 15.69 -26.35
N GLY A 250 0.91 16.51 -25.40
CA GLY A 250 -0.30 17.31 -25.46
C GLY A 250 -1.61 16.60 -25.10
N ILE A 251 -1.56 15.34 -24.65
CA ILE A 251 -2.70 14.63 -24.04
C ILE A 251 -2.37 14.42 -22.57
N ASP A 252 -2.98 15.19 -21.66
CA ASP A 252 -2.72 15.08 -20.23
C ASP A 252 -3.47 13.87 -19.63
N PRO A 253 -2.77 12.81 -19.17
CA PRO A 253 -3.43 11.63 -18.61
C PRO A 253 -3.91 11.84 -17.16
N ASN A 254 -3.53 12.93 -16.48
CA ASN A 254 -4.01 13.24 -15.14
C ASN A 254 -3.85 14.75 -14.84
N PRO A 255 -4.79 15.60 -15.29
CA PRO A 255 -4.72 17.03 -15.03
C PRO A 255 -4.78 17.32 -13.53
N SER A 256 -3.73 17.95 -13.02
CA SER A 256 -3.55 18.30 -11.60
C SER A 256 -4.62 19.26 -11.01
N ASN A 257 -5.63 19.66 -11.79
CA ASN A 257 -6.83 20.39 -11.36
C ASN A 257 -8.12 19.85 -12.00
N PHE A 258 -8.14 18.61 -12.54
CA PHE A 258 -9.32 18.04 -13.20
C PHE A 258 -10.56 18.14 -12.30
N THR A 259 -11.61 18.78 -12.82
CA THR A 259 -12.89 18.93 -12.16
C THR A 259 -13.98 18.31 -13.02
N CYS A 260 -14.89 17.53 -12.43
CA CYS A 260 -15.95 16.91 -13.21
C CYS A 260 -16.82 17.94 -13.93
N GLY A 261 -16.93 17.80 -15.26
CA GLY A 261 -17.38 18.85 -16.18
C GLY A 261 -16.31 19.19 -17.23
N ASP A 262 -15.02 19.00 -16.91
CA ASP A 262 -13.91 19.09 -17.86
C ASP A 262 -13.98 17.98 -18.93
N THR A 263 -13.17 18.11 -19.98
CA THR A 263 -13.03 17.10 -21.04
C THR A 263 -11.77 16.27 -20.82
N VAL A 264 -11.91 14.94 -20.93
CA VAL A 264 -10.81 13.97 -20.86
C VAL A 264 -10.52 13.45 -22.26
N GLN A 265 -9.26 13.15 -22.56
CA GLN A 265 -8.86 12.51 -23.81
C GLN A 265 -8.33 11.09 -23.57
N ASP A 266 -8.50 10.22 -24.58
CA ASP A 266 -7.83 8.92 -24.64
C ASP A 266 -6.51 8.97 -25.42
N ILE A 267 -5.85 7.82 -25.53
CA ILE A 267 -4.58 7.65 -26.24
C ILE A 267 -4.64 7.94 -27.75
N ASP A 268 -5.84 8.01 -28.34
CA ASP A 268 -6.07 8.41 -29.74
C ASP A 268 -6.42 9.90 -29.88
N GLY A 269 -6.56 10.64 -28.77
CA GLY A 269 -6.97 12.04 -28.77
C GLY A 269 -8.48 12.26 -28.93
N ASN A 270 -9.32 11.27 -28.63
CA ASN A 270 -10.78 11.46 -28.65
C ASN A 270 -11.24 12.29 -27.43
N ASP A 271 -11.99 13.37 -27.64
CA ASP A 271 -12.56 14.19 -26.56
C ASP A 271 -13.81 13.57 -25.92
N TYR A 272 -13.76 13.32 -24.61
CA TYR A 272 -14.89 12.89 -23.77
C TYR A 272 -15.23 13.97 -22.71
N PRO A 273 -16.28 14.78 -22.95
CA PRO A 273 -16.85 15.63 -21.92
C PRO A 273 -17.35 14.77 -20.74
N THR A 274 -17.11 15.25 -19.53
CA THR A 274 -17.51 14.54 -18.30
C THR A 274 -18.71 15.21 -17.63
N VAL A 275 -19.44 14.47 -16.78
CA VAL A 275 -20.63 14.96 -16.09
C VAL A 275 -20.75 14.36 -14.69
N GLN A 276 -20.99 15.23 -13.71
CA GLN A 276 -21.14 14.84 -12.31
C GLN A 276 -22.59 14.39 -12.06
N ILE A 277 -22.77 13.15 -11.62
CA ILE A 277 -24.09 12.59 -11.29
C ILE A 277 -24.03 12.01 -9.87
N GLY A 278 -24.61 12.74 -8.92
CA GLY A 278 -24.40 12.48 -7.49
C GLY A 278 -22.92 12.64 -7.13
N ASN A 279 -22.33 11.59 -6.58
CA ASN A 279 -20.91 11.58 -6.21
C ASN A 279 -19.99 11.01 -7.32
N GLN A 280 -20.54 10.59 -8.47
CA GLN A 280 -19.77 9.95 -9.54
C GLN A 280 -19.51 10.91 -10.71
N CYS A 281 -18.29 10.90 -11.23
CA CYS A 281 -17.97 11.57 -12.49
C CYS A 281 -17.99 10.59 -13.66
N TRP A 282 -18.84 10.84 -14.66
CA TRP A 282 -19.10 9.95 -15.78
C TRP A 282 -18.69 10.57 -17.12
N PHE A 283 -18.27 9.75 -18.10
CA PHE A 283 -18.20 10.18 -19.50
C PHE A 283 -19.63 10.42 -20.05
N ALA A 284 -19.90 11.61 -20.59
CA ALA A 284 -21.16 11.94 -21.27
C ALA A 284 -21.25 11.37 -22.70
N LYS A 285 -20.19 10.70 -23.17
CA LYS A 285 -20.10 10.02 -24.47
C LYS A 285 -19.83 8.53 -24.30
N ASN A 286 -20.00 7.77 -25.38
CA ASN A 286 -19.50 6.39 -25.47
C ASN A 286 -18.04 6.43 -25.97
N LEU A 287 -17.25 5.44 -25.57
CA LEU A 287 -15.83 5.34 -25.90
C LEU A 287 -15.62 5.15 -27.42
N MET A 288 -14.56 5.75 -27.94
CA MET A 288 -14.14 5.78 -29.35
C MET A 288 -12.69 5.34 -29.57
N THR A 289 -11.96 4.93 -28.53
CA THR A 289 -10.58 4.46 -28.72
C THR A 289 -10.47 3.18 -29.56
N THR A 290 -9.39 3.06 -30.32
CA THR A 290 -8.92 1.85 -30.99
C THR A 290 -7.78 1.16 -30.24
N ARG A 291 -7.30 1.72 -29.12
CA ARG A 291 -6.14 1.22 -28.35
C ARG A 291 -6.42 1.20 -26.85
N TYR A 292 -5.67 0.37 -26.13
CA TYR A 292 -5.61 0.41 -24.67
C TYR A 292 -4.68 1.53 -24.19
N ASN A 293 -4.78 1.90 -22.90
CA ASN A 293 -3.88 2.85 -22.23
C ASN A 293 -2.38 2.48 -22.31
N ASP A 294 -2.06 1.20 -22.50
CA ASP A 294 -0.69 0.68 -22.68
C ASP A 294 -0.16 0.81 -24.12
N GLY A 295 -0.98 1.34 -25.04
CA GLY A 295 -0.66 1.49 -26.46
C GLY A 295 -1.03 0.29 -27.34
N THR A 296 -1.51 -0.82 -26.77
CA THR A 296 -1.89 -2.03 -27.54
C THR A 296 -3.14 -1.78 -28.39
N ASP A 297 -3.08 -2.16 -29.67
CA ASP A 297 -4.24 -2.11 -30.57
C ASP A 297 -5.37 -3.06 -30.16
N ILE A 298 -6.60 -2.58 -30.32
CA ILE A 298 -7.84 -3.36 -30.28
C ILE A 298 -8.27 -3.58 -31.73
N GLN A 299 -8.48 -4.83 -32.13
CA GLN A 299 -8.65 -5.19 -33.54
C GLN A 299 -9.98 -4.66 -34.11
N TYR A 300 -9.93 -4.00 -35.27
CA TYR A 300 -11.15 -3.66 -36.01
C TYR A 300 -11.76 -4.91 -36.65
N ASN A 301 -13.07 -5.12 -36.47
CA ASN A 301 -13.82 -6.16 -37.16
C ASN A 301 -15.07 -5.59 -37.84
N SER A 302 -15.19 -5.83 -39.16
CA SER A 302 -16.30 -5.41 -40.02
C SER A 302 -17.40 -6.47 -40.19
N SER A 303 -17.22 -7.65 -39.58
CA SER A 303 -18.08 -8.83 -39.74
C SER A 303 -19.41 -8.71 -38.99
N SER A 304 -20.29 -9.70 -39.16
CA SER A 304 -21.57 -9.83 -38.43
C SER A 304 -21.47 -10.50 -37.05
N SER A 305 -20.25 -10.78 -36.59
CA SER A 305 -19.90 -11.39 -35.30
C SER A 305 -18.49 -10.97 -34.88
N LEU A 306 -18.29 -10.67 -33.61
CA LEU A 306 -16.96 -10.42 -33.04
C LEU A 306 -16.34 -11.73 -32.52
N SER A 307 -15.03 -11.72 -32.30
CA SER A 307 -14.28 -12.78 -31.63
C SER A 307 -14.70 -12.93 -30.16
N THR A 308 -14.52 -14.12 -29.58
CA THR A 308 -14.71 -14.38 -28.14
C THR A 308 -13.40 -14.39 -27.35
N THR A 309 -12.24 -14.26 -28.02
CA THR A 309 -10.90 -14.41 -27.41
C THR A 309 -9.89 -13.33 -27.82
N ILE A 310 -10.19 -12.55 -28.85
CA ILE A 310 -9.35 -11.43 -29.32
C ILE A 310 -10.09 -10.13 -28.99
N PRO A 311 -9.48 -9.15 -28.32
CA PRO A 311 -10.08 -7.83 -28.12
C PRO A 311 -10.42 -7.17 -29.47
N GLU A 312 -11.71 -6.89 -29.69
CA GLU A 312 -12.21 -6.36 -30.96
C GLU A 312 -13.21 -5.22 -30.77
N TRP A 313 -13.25 -4.31 -31.75
CA TRP A 313 -14.28 -3.28 -31.88
C TRP A 313 -14.88 -3.22 -33.29
N GLY A 314 -16.13 -2.78 -33.36
CA GLY A 314 -16.85 -2.51 -34.60
C GLY A 314 -17.65 -1.21 -34.53
N TYR A 315 -18.06 -0.68 -35.68
CA TYR A 315 -18.94 0.49 -35.76
C TYR A 315 -20.41 0.12 -35.58
N ALA A 316 -21.20 1.00 -34.95
CA ALA A 316 -22.65 0.84 -34.85
C ALA A 316 -23.28 0.70 -36.27
N ASN A 317 -24.13 -0.31 -36.44
CA ASN A 317 -24.68 -0.74 -37.73
C ASN A 317 -23.63 -1.06 -38.84
N ARG A 318 -22.35 -1.26 -38.48
CA ARG A 318 -21.20 -1.47 -39.38
C ARG A 318 -20.90 -0.29 -40.34
N ASP A 319 -21.29 0.92 -39.96
CA ASP A 319 -21.02 2.15 -40.74
C ASP A 319 -20.18 3.14 -39.93
N ALA A 320 -19.03 3.55 -40.48
CA ALA A 320 -18.09 4.45 -39.83
C ALA A 320 -18.68 5.83 -39.51
N ILE A 321 -19.71 6.29 -40.25
CA ILE A 321 -20.37 7.58 -39.97
C ILE A 321 -21.01 7.63 -38.57
N ASN A 322 -21.36 6.47 -38.01
CA ASN A 322 -21.98 6.36 -36.70
C ASN A 322 -20.99 6.53 -35.52
N ASN A 323 -19.67 6.52 -35.76
CA ASN A 323 -18.65 6.58 -34.70
C ASN A 323 -18.84 7.80 -33.79
N PHE A 324 -19.06 8.98 -34.36
CA PHE A 324 -19.16 10.23 -33.60
C PHE A 324 -20.48 10.37 -32.81
N GLU A 325 -21.59 9.78 -33.27
CA GLU A 325 -22.86 9.83 -32.55
C GLU A 325 -22.98 8.74 -31.47
N PHE A 326 -22.45 7.54 -31.73
CA PHE A 326 -22.74 6.35 -30.92
C PHE A 326 -21.52 5.73 -30.21
N GLY A 327 -20.31 6.19 -30.51
CA GLY A 327 -19.07 5.53 -30.11
C GLY A 327 -18.80 4.25 -30.89
N LYS A 328 -17.81 3.48 -30.41
CA LYS A 328 -17.50 2.13 -30.89
C LYS A 328 -18.22 1.08 -30.04
N LEU A 329 -18.34 -0.12 -30.61
CA LEU A 329 -18.93 -1.29 -29.97
C LEU A 329 -17.85 -2.35 -29.79
N TYR A 330 -17.47 -2.61 -28.55
CA TYR A 330 -16.36 -3.46 -28.14
C TYR A 330 -16.86 -4.83 -27.68
N ASN A 331 -16.14 -5.91 -27.93
CA ASN A 331 -16.47 -7.22 -27.40
C ASN A 331 -16.12 -7.37 -25.90
N ALA A 332 -16.60 -8.44 -25.26
CA ALA A 332 -16.32 -8.69 -23.85
C ALA A 332 -14.82 -8.95 -23.58
N SER A 333 -14.06 -9.44 -24.57
CA SER A 333 -12.61 -9.66 -24.46
C SER A 333 -11.81 -8.37 -24.26
N VAL A 334 -12.37 -7.20 -24.61
CA VAL A 334 -11.76 -5.90 -24.29
C VAL A 334 -11.71 -5.63 -22.77
N LEU A 335 -12.56 -6.28 -21.98
CA LEU A 335 -12.69 -6.12 -20.53
C LEU A 335 -11.87 -7.13 -19.73
N ASP A 336 -11.16 -8.05 -20.39
CA ASP A 336 -10.52 -9.19 -19.75
C ASP A 336 -9.16 -8.81 -19.12
N SER A 337 -9.19 -8.49 -17.82
CA SER A 337 -8.00 -8.15 -17.02
C SER A 337 -7.02 -9.30 -16.84
N SER A 338 -7.36 -10.55 -17.21
CA SER A 338 -6.39 -11.65 -17.24
C SER A 338 -5.35 -11.50 -18.36
N LEU A 339 -5.63 -10.69 -19.38
CA LEU A 339 -4.72 -10.40 -20.49
C LEU A 339 -3.61 -9.40 -20.10
N SER A 340 -3.85 -8.51 -19.15
CA SER A 340 -2.85 -7.77 -18.36
C SER A 340 -3.53 -6.89 -17.30
N ILE A 341 -2.95 -6.82 -16.10
CA ILE A 341 -3.43 -5.95 -15.00
C ILE A 341 -3.26 -4.45 -15.32
N SER A 342 -2.34 -4.09 -16.22
CA SER A 342 -2.10 -2.69 -16.61
C SER A 342 -3.00 -2.19 -17.75
N ARG A 343 -3.68 -3.12 -18.44
CA ARG A 343 -4.34 -2.89 -19.73
C ARG A 343 -5.78 -2.46 -19.53
N ASN A 344 -5.96 -1.17 -19.34
CA ASN A 344 -7.26 -0.52 -19.22
C ASN A 344 -7.66 0.11 -20.56
N VAL A 345 -8.92 -0.02 -20.94
CA VAL A 345 -9.46 0.59 -22.16
C VAL A 345 -9.94 2.02 -21.92
N CYS A 346 -10.24 2.37 -20.67
CA CYS A 346 -10.45 3.75 -20.24
C CYS A 346 -9.10 4.46 -19.99
N PRO A 347 -9.06 5.81 -20.08
CA PRO A 347 -7.86 6.59 -19.75
C PRO A 347 -7.39 6.39 -18.29
N THR A 348 -6.17 6.82 -17.98
CA THR A 348 -5.64 6.80 -16.61
C THR A 348 -6.54 7.63 -15.67
N GLY A 349 -6.87 7.10 -14.49
CA GLY A 349 -7.83 7.72 -13.56
C GLY A 349 -9.30 7.42 -13.88
N TRP A 350 -9.57 6.51 -14.83
CA TRP A 350 -10.92 6.13 -15.25
C TRP A 350 -11.02 4.62 -15.48
N HIS A 351 -12.15 4.01 -15.16
CA HIS A 351 -12.41 2.59 -15.35
C HIS A 351 -13.75 2.32 -16.05
N VAL A 352 -13.92 1.08 -16.52
CA VAL A 352 -15.23 0.58 -16.98
C VAL A 352 -16.08 0.28 -15.73
N PRO A 353 -17.27 0.87 -15.58
CA PRO A 353 -18.06 0.78 -14.35
C PRO A 353 -18.39 -0.65 -13.99
N SER A 354 -18.39 -0.98 -12.71
CA SER A 354 -18.97 -2.23 -12.21
C SER A 354 -20.51 -2.19 -12.26
N VAL A 355 -21.12 -3.34 -11.98
CA VAL A 355 -22.54 -3.43 -11.65
C VAL A 355 -22.91 -2.45 -10.52
N LEU A 356 -22.08 -2.33 -9.47
CA LEU A 356 -22.40 -1.51 -8.29
C LEU A 356 -22.35 0.00 -8.57
N GLU A 357 -21.35 0.49 -9.32
CA GLU A 357 -21.34 1.91 -9.72
C GLU A 357 -22.56 2.28 -10.58
N PHE A 358 -23.01 1.37 -11.45
CA PHE A 358 -24.20 1.64 -12.27
C PHE A 358 -25.51 1.58 -11.47
N ASP A 359 -25.61 0.73 -10.44
CA ASP A 359 -26.74 0.76 -9.50
C ASP A 359 -26.73 2.03 -8.63
N ALA A 360 -25.55 2.57 -8.29
CA ALA A 360 -25.44 3.85 -7.60
C ALA A 360 -25.95 5.02 -8.47
N LEU A 361 -25.60 5.06 -9.77
CA LEU A 361 -26.14 5.99 -10.75
C LEU A 361 -27.68 5.92 -10.83
N VAL A 362 -28.23 4.70 -10.95
CA VAL A 362 -29.68 4.47 -10.99
C VAL A 362 -30.36 4.87 -9.68
N SER A 363 -29.74 4.58 -8.54
CA SER A 363 -30.27 4.91 -7.21
C SER A 363 -30.26 6.43 -6.96
N TYR A 364 -29.21 7.13 -7.38
CA TYR A 364 -29.16 8.59 -7.33
C TYR A 364 -30.28 9.23 -8.16
N ALA A 365 -30.45 8.78 -9.42
CA ALA A 365 -31.50 9.29 -10.29
C ALA A 365 -32.91 9.06 -9.70
N VAL A 366 -33.13 7.95 -8.99
CA VAL A 366 -34.38 7.72 -8.25
C VAL A 366 -34.51 8.62 -7.03
N SER A 367 -33.42 8.92 -6.32
CA SER A 367 -33.43 9.79 -5.14
C SER A 367 -33.76 11.27 -5.47
N THR A 368 -33.50 11.73 -6.69
CA THR A 368 -33.93 13.06 -7.15
C THR A 368 -35.40 13.11 -7.60
N GLY A 369 -36.16 12.02 -7.42
CA GLY A 369 -37.60 11.94 -7.70
C GLY A 369 -37.98 11.32 -9.05
N VAL A 370 -37.04 10.84 -9.86
CA VAL A 370 -37.38 10.08 -11.07
C VAL A 370 -37.91 8.71 -10.65
N THR A 371 -39.06 8.28 -11.17
CA THR A 371 -39.59 6.96 -10.82
C THR A 371 -38.72 5.84 -11.41
N SER A 372 -38.68 4.68 -10.75
CA SER A 372 -37.91 3.52 -11.24
C SER A 372 -38.38 3.01 -12.61
N SER A 373 -39.64 3.28 -13.00
CA SER A 373 -40.16 3.02 -14.34
C SER A 373 -39.70 4.02 -15.40
N GLN A 374 -39.12 5.16 -14.99
CA GLN A 374 -38.67 6.28 -15.83
C GLN A 374 -37.15 6.49 -15.84
N VAL A 375 -36.36 5.89 -14.93
CA VAL A 375 -34.91 6.14 -14.79
C VAL A 375 -34.08 5.89 -16.08
N GLY A 376 -34.53 4.98 -16.94
CA GLY A 376 -33.93 4.79 -18.26
C GLY A 376 -34.24 5.94 -19.22
N ARG A 377 -35.38 6.62 -19.12
CA ARG A 377 -35.69 7.83 -19.91
C ARG A 377 -34.81 9.01 -19.51
N SER A 378 -34.61 9.23 -18.20
CA SER A 378 -33.83 10.35 -17.68
C SER A 378 -32.35 10.26 -18.00
N LEU A 379 -31.79 9.04 -18.10
CA LEU A 379 -30.40 8.81 -18.50
C LEU A 379 -30.18 8.80 -20.02
N ARG A 380 -31.24 8.73 -20.84
CA ARG A 380 -31.13 8.67 -22.30
C ARG A 380 -31.03 10.05 -22.92
N SER A 381 -30.15 10.19 -23.91
CA SER A 381 -29.96 11.45 -24.63
C SER A 381 -31.27 11.94 -25.26
N ALA A 382 -31.54 13.24 -25.14
CA ALA A 382 -32.80 13.85 -25.60
C ALA A 382 -33.05 13.67 -27.10
N SER A 383 -31.99 13.49 -27.89
CA SER A 383 -32.03 13.22 -29.33
C SER A 383 -31.31 11.90 -29.69
N GLY A 384 -31.44 11.48 -30.95
CA GLY A 384 -30.78 10.30 -31.52
C GLY A 384 -31.54 8.98 -31.36
N TRP A 385 -32.57 8.92 -30.52
CA TRP A 385 -33.45 7.76 -30.33
C TRP A 385 -34.66 7.76 -31.29
N ASN A 386 -35.23 6.59 -31.56
CA ASN A 386 -36.40 6.44 -32.41
C ASN A 386 -37.64 7.05 -31.74
N SER A 387 -38.14 8.15 -32.30
CA SER A 387 -39.26 8.93 -31.75
C SER A 387 -40.63 8.27 -31.96
N SER A 388 -40.77 7.38 -32.95
CA SER A 388 -42.04 6.75 -33.34
C SER A 388 -42.68 5.85 -32.27
N SER A 389 -41.98 5.61 -31.16
CA SER A 389 -42.45 4.81 -30.02
C SER A 389 -42.88 5.64 -28.81
N GLY A 390 -42.70 6.97 -28.83
CA GLY A 390 -42.92 7.87 -27.67
C GLY A 390 -41.86 7.77 -26.55
N TYR A 391 -41.05 6.72 -26.54
CA TYR A 391 -39.99 6.48 -25.56
C TYR A 391 -38.70 7.24 -25.89
N THR A 392 -38.77 8.54 -26.22
CA THR A 392 -37.58 9.40 -26.30
C THR A 392 -36.87 9.54 -24.94
N GLY A 393 -35.59 9.93 -24.95
CA GLY A 393 -34.88 10.34 -23.74
C GLY A 393 -35.25 11.76 -23.29
N THR A 394 -34.86 12.13 -22.08
CA THR A 394 -34.93 13.51 -21.56
C THR A 394 -33.57 14.08 -21.15
N ASP A 395 -32.59 13.22 -20.86
CA ASP A 395 -31.20 13.57 -20.51
C ASP A 395 -31.06 14.46 -19.25
N ASP A 396 -31.94 14.24 -18.27
CA ASP A 396 -32.12 15.06 -17.07
C ASP A 396 -30.83 15.18 -16.20
N PHE A 397 -29.86 14.29 -16.42
CA PHE A 397 -28.57 14.24 -15.71
C PHE A 397 -27.36 14.50 -16.63
N GLY A 398 -27.58 14.87 -17.90
CA GLY A 398 -26.50 15.07 -18.89
C GLY A 398 -25.68 13.82 -19.24
N PHE A 399 -26.06 12.64 -18.74
CA PHE A 399 -25.39 11.37 -19.01
C PHE A 399 -25.32 11.06 -20.51
N SER A 400 -26.35 11.42 -21.27
CA SER A 400 -26.44 11.25 -22.73
C SER A 400 -26.22 9.81 -23.20
N TRP A 401 -26.95 8.85 -22.63
CA TRP A 401 -26.93 7.45 -23.10
C TRP A 401 -27.47 7.39 -24.54
N LYS A 402 -26.63 6.93 -25.47
CA LYS A 402 -26.95 6.80 -26.90
C LYS A 402 -27.58 5.45 -27.23
N GLY A 403 -28.51 5.45 -28.19
CA GLY A 403 -29.13 4.25 -28.74
C GLY A 403 -28.21 3.51 -29.72
N SER A 404 -27.01 3.12 -29.29
CA SER A 404 -25.93 2.56 -30.13
C SER A 404 -26.26 1.23 -30.81
N GLY A 405 -27.34 0.56 -30.40
CA GLY A 405 -27.64 -0.79 -30.84
C GLY A 405 -26.59 -1.78 -30.34
N THR A 406 -26.29 -2.76 -31.18
CA THR A 406 -25.34 -3.86 -30.93
C THR A 406 -24.69 -4.26 -32.25
N VAL A 407 -23.50 -4.87 -32.19
CA VAL A 407 -22.87 -5.60 -33.31
C VAL A 407 -22.69 -7.05 -32.89
N GLY A 408 -22.85 -8.01 -33.80
CA GLY A 408 -22.87 -9.44 -33.49
C GLY A 408 -24.27 -10.07 -33.64
N LEU A 409 -24.32 -11.40 -33.58
CA LEU A 409 -25.52 -12.24 -33.78
C LEU A 409 -26.14 -12.18 -35.20
N GLY A 410 -25.34 -11.93 -36.24
CA GLY A 410 -25.78 -12.11 -37.64
C GLY A 410 -26.64 -10.99 -38.22
N ASN A 411 -27.33 -10.21 -37.38
CA ASN A 411 -28.20 -9.10 -37.77
C ASN A 411 -27.74 -7.77 -37.14
N THR A 412 -27.75 -6.71 -37.94
CA THR A 412 -27.73 -5.32 -37.48
C THR A 412 -29.11 -4.70 -37.75
N SER A 413 -29.69 -3.87 -36.88
CA SER A 413 -29.29 -3.49 -35.52
C SER A 413 -30.47 -2.85 -34.78
N ASN A 414 -30.46 -2.86 -33.44
CA ASN A 414 -31.36 -2.03 -32.63
C ASN A 414 -30.85 -0.57 -32.52
N LEU A 415 -30.26 -0.03 -33.60
CA LEU A 415 -29.80 1.36 -33.65
C LEU A 415 -30.96 2.32 -33.43
N ARG A 416 -30.73 3.37 -32.63
CA ARG A 416 -31.74 4.32 -32.13
C ARG A 416 -32.82 3.68 -31.25
N GLN A 417 -32.79 2.36 -31.01
CA GLN A 417 -33.82 1.61 -30.27
C GLN A 417 -33.33 1.01 -28.95
N SER A 418 -32.05 0.66 -28.82
CA SER A 418 -31.45 0.27 -27.55
C SER A 418 -30.05 0.85 -27.38
N GLY A 419 -29.74 1.31 -26.18
CA GLY A 419 -28.39 1.64 -25.73
C GLY A 419 -27.95 0.53 -24.79
N VAL A 420 -26.75 0.00 -25.02
CA VAL A 420 -26.17 -1.08 -24.20
C VAL A 420 -24.75 -0.67 -23.83
N ILE A 421 -24.46 -0.70 -22.53
CA ILE A 421 -23.16 -0.34 -21.95
C ILE A 421 -22.63 -1.54 -21.17
N TRP A 422 -21.40 -1.95 -21.42
CA TRP A 422 -20.71 -2.98 -20.65
C TRP A 422 -20.45 -2.54 -19.20
N THR A 423 -20.35 -3.51 -18.30
CA THR A 423 -19.76 -3.33 -16.97
C THR A 423 -18.53 -4.22 -16.82
N SER A 424 -17.56 -3.81 -15.99
CA SER A 424 -16.36 -4.57 -15.66
C SER A 424 -16.65 -5.83 -14.83
N THR A 425 -17.84 -5.95 -14.26
CA THR A 425 -18.26 -7.15 -13.52
C THR A 425 -18.45 -8.33 -14.48
N ALA A 426 -17.63 -9.37 -14.30
CA ALA A 426 -17.72 -10.61 -15.05
C ALA A 426 -18.62 -11.66 -14.37
N SER A 427 -19.11 -12.58 -15.19
CA SER A 427 -19.55 -13.92 -14.80
C SER A 427 -18.68 -14.95 -15.54
N SER A 428 -18.72 -16.23 -15.15
CA SER A 428 -17.74 -17.28 -15.52
C SER A 428 -17.46 -17.55 -17.01
N SER A 429 -18.21 -16.94 -17.94
CA SER A 429 -17.87 -16.88 -19.37
C SER A 429 -18.43 -15.66 -20.11
N THR A 430 -19.02 -14.67 -19.41
CA THR A 430 -19.68 -13.50 -20.02
C THR A 430 -19.62 -12.28 -19.11
N ALA A 431 -19.47 -11.07 -19.67
CA ALA A 431 -19.58 -9.83 -18.90
C ALA A 431 -21.05 -9.43 -18.67
N TYR A 432 -21.31 -8.72 -17.57
CA TYR A 432 -22.61 -8.06 -17.36
C TYR A 432 -22.69 -6.77 -18.17
N PHE A 433 -23.90 -6.42 -18.62
CA PHE A 433 -24.20 -5.15 -19.27
C PHE A 433 -25.43 -4.48 -18.65
N ARG A 434 -25.53 -3.17 -18.83
CA ARG A 434 -26.72 -2.36 -18.56
C ARG A 434 -27.35 -1.91 -19.87
N LYS A 435 -28.67 -1.83 -19.91
CA LYS A 435 -29.46 -1.56 -21.11
C LYS A 435 -30.61 -0.61 -20.82
N SER A 436 -30.90 0.28 -21.76
CA SER A 436 -32.19 0.97 -21.85
C SER A 436 -32.72 0.94 -23.29
N THR A 437 -34.04 1.00 -23.45
CA THR A 437 -34.74 0.77 -24.72
C THR A 437 -35.74 1.87 -25.02
N ALA A 438 -35.88 2.25 -26.30
CA ALA A 438 -36.92 3.16 -26.79
C ALA A 438 -38.04 2.40 -27.54
N TYR A 439 -38.54 1.29 -26.99
CA TYR A 439 -39.64 0.53 -27.59
C TYR A 439 -40.50 -0.28 -26.61
N SER A 440 -39.95 -0.69 -25.45
CA SER A 440 -40.65 -1.58 -24.50
C SER A 440 -40.78 -1.07 -23.05
N SER A 441 -39.93 -0.16 -22.60
CA SER A 441 -39.97 0.42 -21.25
C SER A 441 -39.21 1.73 -21.20
N ASN A 442 -39.37 2.50 -20.11
CA ASN A 442 -38.48 3.62 -19.76
C ASN A 442 -37.52 3.26 -18.62
N THR A 443 -37.27 1.96 -18.37
CA THR A 443 -36.39 1.46 -17.29
C THR A 443 -34.92 1.35 -17.73
N VAL A 444 -34.04 1.14 -16.75
CA VAL A 444 -32.74 0.47 -16.96
C VAL A 444 -32.92 -1.02 -16.60
N SER A 445 -32.27 -1.90 -17.35
CA SER A 445 -32.18 -3.33 -17.03
C SER A 445 -30.74 -3.85 -17.15
N GLN A 446 -30.48 -5.00 -16.52
CA GLN A 446 -29.21 -5.73 -16.59
C GLN A 446 -29.36 -7.00 -17.42
N GLY A 447 -28.27 -7.45 -18.04
CA GLY A 447 -28.17 -8.75 -18.69
C GLY A 447 -26.72 -9.23 -18.78
N THR A 448 -26.51 -10.40 -19.37
CA THR A 448 -25.18 -10.98 -19.67
C THR A 448 -24.99 -11.11 -21.17
N GLY A 449 -23.81 -10.74 -21.67
CA GLY A 449 -23.50 -10.73 -23.10
C GLY A 449 -22.43 -11.76 -23.48
N SER A 450 -22.72 -12.61 -24.47
CA SER A 450 -21.70 -13.50 -25.04
C SER A 450 -20.57 -12.70 -25.71
N GLY A 451 -19.33 -13.17 -25.59
CA GLY A 451 -18.16 -12.47 -26.12
C GLY A 451 -18.23 -12.14 -27.62
N SER A 452 -19.01 -12.86 -28.41
CA SER A 452 -19.20 -12.61 -29.86
C SER A 452 -20.03 -11.38 -30.23
N VAL A 453 -20.40 -10.55 -29.24
CA VAL A 453 -21.28 -9.38 -29.37
C VAL A 453 -20.58 -8.13 -28.85
N GLY A 454 -20.72 -7.03 -29.59
CA GLY A 454 -20.17 -5.71 -29.26
C GLY A 454 -21.22 -4.78 -28.66
N PHE A 455 -20.91 -4.21 -27.48
CA PHE A 455 -21.67 -3.14 -26.82
C PHE A 455 -20.78 -1.92 -26.58
N SER A 456 -21.39 -0.78 -26.23
CA SER A 456 -20.62 0.43 -25.94
C SER A 456 -19.85 0.30 -24.63
N ILE A 457 -18.71 0.96 -24.54
CA ILE A 457 -18.03 1.23 -23.26
C ILE A 457 -18.26 2.70 -22.91
N ARG A 458 -18.33 3.00 -21.62
CA ARG A 458 -18.43 4.34 -21.06
C ARG A 458 -17.71 4.35 -19.72
N CYS A 459 -16.79 5.29 -19.54
CA CYS A 459 -15.94 5.31 -18.37
C CYS A 459 -16.56 6.12 -17.22
N ILE A 460 -16.13 5.79 -16.01
CA ILE A 460 -16.36 6.49 -14.74
C ILE A 460 -14.99 6.74 -14.10
N GLN A 461 -14.86 7.83 -13.34
CA GLN A 461 -13.62 8.18 -12.64
C GLN A 461 -13.33 7.21 -11.48
N ASP A 462 -12.05 6.94 -11.22
CA ASP A 462 -11.54 6.12 -10.10
C ASP A 462 -11.79 6.73 -8.71
#